data_AF-A0A7C7T1R6-F1
#
_entry.id   AF-A0A7C7T1R6-F1
#
_cell.length_a   1.000
_cell.length_b   1.000
_cell.length_c   1.000
_cell.angle_alpha   90.00
_cell.angle_beta   90.00
_cell.angle_gamma   90.00
#
_symmetry.space_group_name_H-M   'P 1'
#
loop_
_entity.id
_entity.type
_entity.pdbx_description
1 polymer ?
#
loop_
_entity_poly.entity_id
_entity_poly.type
_entity_poly.pdbx_seq_one_letter_code
_entity_poly.pdbx_strand_id
1 'polypeptide(L)'
;AGPLVDYLEVLPDHFANWNLEDRYITMHTQKILPGNWKMCMEGFLEAFHVLGTHPEGLYASSWANTQYDLFSPHVSRFFQNLSSGNPHFEREVTQPELFKFLGHDPDTLPDGMRARQRHADLLRAQLTQTMHVDLSKVSNSEMLDSIEYHLFPNACFFPGIVIPLIYRFRPLGVDKCIHDIMLLQPIPDIGSRPAPAATVQLGIQDSYTTVPTFKGNRLGNVLDQDTANFQRQWSGILASLKGSETLGNYQEARIRHFHNTLDTYLET
;
A
#
# COMPACT_ATOMS: atom_id res chain seq x y z
N ALA A 1 4.03 -28.96 5.01
CA ALA A 1 3.35 -27.95 4.18
C ALA A 1 2.32 -28.66 3.30
N GLY A 2 1.14 -28.05 3.12
CA GLY A 2 0.07 -28.53 2.23
C GLY A 2 0.09 -27.84 0.85
N PRO A 3 -0.94 -28.05 0.02
CA PRO A 3 -1.09 -27.37 -1.27
C PRO A 3 -1.14 -25.85 -1.14
N LEU A 4 -0.51 -25.13 -2.08
CA LEU A 4 -0.49 -23.66 -2.07
C LEU A 4 -1.90 -23.07 -2.21
N VAL A 5 -2.75 -23.65 -3.06
CA VAL A 5 -4.11 -23.15 -3.28
C VAL A 5 -4.94 -23.14 -2.00
N ASP A 6 -4.77 -24.15 -1.14
CA ASP A 6 -5.44 -24.22 0.16
C ASP A 6 -4.94 -23.13 1.11
N TYR A 7 -3.65 -22.78 1.04
CA TYR A 7 -3.03 -21.73 1.85
C TYR A 7 -3.43 -20.32 1.41
N LEU A 8 -3.69 -20.13 0.11
CA LEU A 8 -4.12 -18.85 -0.45
C LEU A 8 -5.59 -18.53 -0.11
N GLU A 9 -6.37 -19.52 0.34
CA GLU A 9 -7.73 -19.37 0.85
C GLU A 9 -8.61 -18.56 -0.13
N VAL A 10 -9.09 -17.37 0.27
CA VAL A 10 -9.99 -16.53 -0.57
C VAL A 10 -9.26 -15.77 -1.68
N LEU A 11 -7.92 -15.70 -1.64
CA LEU A 11 -7.14 -14.81 -2.49
C LEU A 11 -7.28 -15.12 -4.00
N PRO A 12 -7.24 -16.39 -4.47
CA PRO A 12 -7.37 -16.70 -5.90
C PRO A 12 -8.71 -16.23 -6.47
N ASP A 13 -9.81 -16.44 -5.73
CA ASP A 13 -11.15 -16.03 -6.13
C ASP A 13 -11.26 -14.50 -6.20
N HIS A 14 -10.71 -13.79 -5.21
CA HIS A 14 -10.71 -12.33 -5.20
C HIS A 14 -9.83 -11.73 -6.31
N PHE A 15 -8.76 -12.43 -6.71
CA PHE A 15 -7.79 -11.96 -7.70
C PHE A 15 -8.12 -12.39 -9.14
N ALA A 16 -9.14 -13.22 -9.34
CA ALA A 16 -9.49 -13.81 -10.63
C ALA A 16 -9.69 -12.80 -11.78
N ASN A 17 -10.07 -11.55 -11.47
CA ASN A 17 -10.33 -10.52 -12.48
C ASN A 17 -9.26 -9.40 -12.52
N TRP A 18 -8.14 -9.55 -11.81
CA TRP A 18 -7.10 -8.51 -11.72
C TRP A 18 -5.97 -8.69 -12.74
N ASN A 19 -5.97 -9.81 -13.47
CA ASN A 19 -5.01 -10.20 -14.52
C ASN A 19 -3.56 -10.00 -14.07
N LEU A 20 -3.19 -10.53 -12.89
CA LEU A 20 -1.86 -10.32 -12.33
C LEU A 20 -0.77 -11.04 -13.13
N GLU A 21 -1.13 -12.09 -13.87
CA GLU A 21 -0.29 -12.79 -14.83
C GLU A 21 0.17 -11.88 -15.99
N ASP A 22 -0.64 -10.87 -16.34
CA ASP A 22 -0.39 -9.91 -17.41
C ASP A 22 0.28 -8.64 -16.91
N ARG A 23 1.09 -8.77 -15.86
CA ARG A 23 1.87 -7.69 -15.27
C ARG A 23 3.36 -8.02 -15.21
N TYR A 24 4.19 -6.99 -15.07
CA TYR A 24 5.64 -7.13 -14.95
C TYR A 24 6.22 -6.14 -13.93
N ILE A 25 7.38 -6.50 -13.38
CA ILE A 25 8.05 -5.72 -12.34
C ILE A 25 8.75 -4.52 -13.01
N THR A 26 8.25 -3.31 -12.79
CA THR A 26 8.82 -2.07 -13.34
C THR A 26 9.78 -1.39 -12.38
N MET A 27 9.75 -1.81 -11.12
CA MET A 27 10.66 -1.39 -10.07
C MET A 27 10.84 -2.53 -9.08
N HIS A 28 12.07 -2.74 -8.62
CA HIS A 28 12.36 -3.60 -7.48
C HIS A 28 13.41 -2.94 -6.59
N THR A 29 13.04 -2.59 -5.37
CA THR A 29 13.94 -2.04 -4.35
C THR A 29 14.00 -2.97 -3.15
N GLN A 30 15.18 -3.10 -2.56
CA GLN A 30 15.42 -3.81 -1.31
C GLN A 30 16.08 -2.87 -0.32
N LYS A 31 15.35 -2.52 0.73
CA LYS A 31 15.86 -1.65 1.81
C LYS A 31 16.06 -2.45 3.09
N ILE A 32 17.20 -2.29 3.76
CA ILE A 32 17.36 -2.78 5.13
C ILE A 32 16.60 -1.81 6.07
N LEU A 33 15.67 -2.34 6.86
CA LEU A 33 14.92 -1.58 7.87
C LEU A 33 15.44 -1.83 9.30
N PRO A 34 15.34 -0.83 10.19
CA PRO A 34 15.89 -0.87 11.55
C PRO A 34 14.91 -1.49 12.57
N GLY A 35 14.52 -2.76 12.38
CA GLY A 35 13.70 -3.48 13.34
C GLY A 35 13.35 -4.90 12.92
N ASN A 36 12.65 -5.60 13.81
CA ASN A 36 12.11 -6.93 13.52
C ASN A 36 11.16 -6.87 12.32
N TRP A 37 11.18 -7.91 11.47
CA TRP A 37 10.34 -7.96 10.27
C TRP A 37 8.84 -7.85 10.56
N LYS A 38 8.38 -8.37 11.71
CA LYS A 38 6.98 -8.30 12.14
C LYS A 38 6.58 -6.85 12.42
N MET A 39 7.32 -6.19 13.31
CA MET A 39 7.10 -4.78 13.67
C MET A 39 7.15 -3.86 12.44
N CYS A 40 8.12 -4.05 11.54
CA CYS A 40 8.18 -3.24 10.32
C CYS A 40 6.98 -3.49 9.39
N MET A 41 6.48 -4.73 9.31
CA MET A 41 5.30 -5.06 8.51
C MET A 41 4.01 -4.52 9.13
N GLU A 42 3.90 -4.51 10.46
CA GLU A 42 2.71 -4.00 11.18
C GLU A 42 2.36 -2.58 10.78
N GLY A 43 3.35 -1.71 10.55
CA GLY A 43 3.13 -0.35 10.06
C GLY A 43 2.53 -0.26 8.65
N PHE A 44 2.44 -1.38 7.92
CA PHE A 44 1.74 -1.48 6.64
C PHE A 44 0.40 -2.23 6.75
N LEU A 45 0.09 -2.81 7.91
CA LEU A 45 -1.19 -3.49 8.14
C LEU A 45 -2.33 -2.56 8.57
N GLU A 46 -2.03 -1.30 8.87
CA GLU A 46 -2.95 -0.28 9.35
C GLU A 46 -2.74 1.08 8.67
N ALA A 47 -3.72 1.97 8.81
CA ALA A 47 -3.67 3.35 8.31
C ALA A 47 -3.84 4.41 9.42
N PHE A 48 -3.71 4.00 10.68
CA PHE A 48 -3.83 4.84 11.86
C PHE A 48 -2.70 5.85 11.98
N HIS A 49 -1.46 5.43 11.69
CA HIS A 49 -0.28 6.31 11.79
C HIS A 49 -0.30 7.45 10.77
N VAL A 50 -1.11 7.35 9.71
CA VAL A 50 -1.21 8.33 8.61
C VAL A 50 -1.49 9.73 9.15
N LEU A 51 -2.35 9.84 10.18
CA LEU A 51 -2.68 11.11 10.84
C LEU A 51 -1.43 11.85 11.35
N GLY A 52 -0.49 11.12 11.96
CA GLY A 52 0.71 11.69 12.56
C GLY A 52 1.92 11.74 11.62
N THR A 53 1.97 10.88 10.61
CA THR A 53 3.18 10.66 9.80
C THR A 53 3.08 11.28 8.41
N HIS A 54 1.91 11.22 7.77
CA HIS A 54 1.71 11.66 6.39
C HIS A 54 0.65 12.78 6.28
N PRO A 55 0.84 13.92 6.96
CA PRO A 55 -0.16 14.99 7.00
C PRO A 55 -0.53 15.52 5.62
N GLU A 56 0.35 15.37 4.62
CA GLU A 56 0.10 15.82 3.26
C GLU A 56 -0.91 14.95 2.49
N GLY A 57 -1.07 13.69 2.91
CA GLY A 57 -2.05 12.77 2.33
C GLY A 57 -3.47 12.96 2.87
N LEU A 58 -3.64 13.70 3.98
CA LEU A 58 -4.91 13.76 4.70
C LEU A 58 -6.02 14.39 3.88
N TYR A 59 -5.74 15.40 3.05
CA TYR A 59 -6.75 16.14 2.28
C TYR A 59 -7.53 15.29 1.27
N ALA A 60 -6.93 14.20 0.79
CA ALA A 60 -7.51 13.35 -0.24
C ALA A 60 -7.73 11.90 0.23
N SER A 61 -7.53 11.60 1.52
CA SER A 61 -7.62 10.23 2.05
C SER A 61 -8.49 10.15 3.29
N SER A 62 -9.44 9.21 3.29
CA SER A 62 -10.32 8.95 4.43
C SER A 62 -9.68 7.96 5.41
N TRP A 63 -8.50 8.28 5.95
CA TRP A 63 -7.70 7.35 6.79
C TRP A 63 -8.49 6.72 7.95
N ALA A 64 -9.29 7.52 8.67
CA ALA A 64 -10.08 7.06 9.80
C ALA A 64 -11.20 6.09 9.39
N ASN A 65 -11.63 6.11 8.12
CA ASN A 65 -12.68 5.26 7.57
C ASN A 65 -12.11 4.05 6.82
N THR A 66 -10.82 3.76 6.99
CA THR A 66 -10.22 2.55 6.43
C THR A 66 -11.01 1.33 6.87
N GLN A 67 -11.42 0.52 5.90
CA GLN A 67 -12.11 -0.74 6.14
C GLN A 67 -11.06 -1.83 6.35
N TYR A 68 -11.26 -2.66 7.37
CA TYR A 68 -10.40 -3.80 7.67
C TYR A 68 -11.21 -5.08 7.59
N ASP A 69 -10.82 -5.98 6.69
CA ASP A 69 -11.47 -7.27 6.47
C ASP A 69 -10.54 -8.40 6.90
N LEU A 70 -11.04 -9.31 7.74
CA LEU A 70 -10.33 -10.50 8.20
C LEU A 70 -11.02 -11.72 7.56
N PHE A 71 -10.55 -12.15 6.40
CA PHE A 71 -11.25 -13.19 5.63
C PHE A 71 -11.00 -14.60 6.16
N SER A 72 -9.79 -14.84 6.65
CA SER A 72 -9.30 -16.16 7.03
C SER A 72 -8.00 -16.00 7.85
N PRO A 73 -7.45 -17.05 8.46
CA PRO A 73 -6.21 -16.95 9.25
C PRO A 73 -5.02 -16.35 8.49
N HIS A 74 -4.90 -16.61 7.18
CA HIS A 74 -3.74 -16.17 6.40
C HIS A 74 -4.00 -14.93 5.56
N VAL A 75 -5.26 -14.56 5.33
CA VAL A 75 -5.63 -13.48 4.41
C VAL A 75 -6.48 -12.42 5.10
N SER A 76 -5.97 -11.19 5.10
CA SER A 76 -6.71 -9.99 5.50
C SER A 76 -6.54 -8.89 4.47
N ARG A 77 -7.44 -7.91 4.49
CA ARG A 77 -7.38 -6.75 3.60
C ARG A 77 -7.61 -5.46 4.36
N PHE A 78 -6.92 -4.39 3.96
CA PHE A 78 -7.45 -3.05 4.18
C PHE A 78 -7.84 -2.39 2.87
N PHE A 79 -8.91 -1.59 2.95
CA PHE A 79 -9.42 -0.80 1.85
C PHE A 79 -9.53 0.65 2.33
N GLN A 80 -8.76 1.54 1.72
CA GLN A 80 -8.81 2.96 1.99
C GLN A 80 -9.28 3.70 0.75
N ASN A 81 -10.42 4.37 0.89
CA ASN A 81 -10.97 5.18 -0.18
C ASN A 81 -10.15 6.46 -0.35
N LEU A 82 -9.64 6.66 -1.56
CA LEU A 82 -8.81 7.80 -1.93
C LEU A 82 -9.54 8.73 -2.89
N SER A 83 -9.04 9.96 -2.98
CA SER A 83 -9.54 11.02 -3.87
C SER A 83 -10.99 11.42 -3.64
N SER A 84 -11.57 11.07 -2.50
CA SER A 84 -12.94 11.42 -2.10
C SER A 84 -13.02 12.57 -1.10
N GLY A 85 -11.86 13.07 -0.67
CA GLY A 85 -11.73 13.98 0.47
C GLY A 85 -11.57 13.22 1.78
N ASN A 86 -11.57 13.96 2.87
CA ASN A 86 -11.48 13.38 4.20
C ASN A 86 -12.62 13.93 5.07
N PRO A 87 -13.50 13.05 5.60
CA PRO A 87 -14.69 13.45 6.33
C PRO A 87 -14.39 14.06 7.71
N HIS A 88 -13.15 13.97 8.18
CA HIS A 88 -12.71 14.54 9.45
C HIS A 88 -12.04 15.91 9.31
N PHE A 89 -12.10 16.53 8.12
CA PHE A 89 -11.70 17.93 8.02
C PHE A 89 -12.67 18.84 8.76
N GLU A 90 -12.13 19.92 9.34
CA GLU A 90 -12.88 20.93 10.10
C GLU A 90 -13.97 21.63 9.27
N ARG A 91 -13.88 21.52 7.94
CA ARG A 91 -14.89 22.02 7.01
C ARG A 91 -15.14 21.04 5.87
N GLU A 92 -16.32 21.12 5.29
CA GLU A 92 -16.61 20.47 4.02
C GLU A 92 -15.73 21.04 2.90
N VAL A 93 -15.20 20.14 2.07
CA VAL A 93 -14.41 20.47 0.87
C VAL A 93 -15.31 20.33 -0.34
N THR A 94 -15.45 21.40 -1.11
CA THR A 94 -16.26 21.39 -2.34
C THR A 94 -15.61 20.53 -3.44
N GLN A 95 -16.37 20.10 -4.45
CA GLN A 95 -15.79 19.30 -5.54
C GLN A 95 -14.69 20.05 -6.31
N PRO A 96 -14.82 21.34 -6.67
CA PRO A 96 -13.72 22.07 -7.31
C PRO A 96 -12.47 22.18 -6.42
N GLU A 97 -12.62 22.42 -5.11
CA GLU A 97 -11.49 22.44 -4.18
C GLU A 97 -10.79 21.08 -4.08
N LEU A 98 -11.56 19.99 -3.99
CA LEU A 98 -11.01 18.63 -4.01
C LEU A 98 -10.28 18.36 -5.33
N PHE A 99 -10.83 18.79 -6.47
CA PHE A 99 -10.21 18.62 -7.76
C PHE A 99 -8.87 19.38 -7.87
N LYS A 100 -8.80 20.58 -7.29
CA LYS A 100 -7.56 21.34 -7.12
C LYS A 100 -6.54 20.61 -6.27
N PHE A 101 -6.96 20.03 -5.14
CA PHE A 101 -6.05 19.23 -4.29
C PHE A 101 -5.52 17.99 -5.00
N LEU A 102 -6.28 17.41 -5.92
CA LEU A 102 -5.86 16.30 -6.78
C LEU A 102 -4.94 16.73 -7.94
N GLY A 103 -4.54 18.00 -7.98
CA GLY A 103 -3.58 18.55 -8.93
C GLY A 103 -4.18 19.07 -10.24
N HIS A 104 -5.50 19.29 -10.31
CA HIS A 104 -6.17 19.77 -11.51
C HIS A 104 -6.60 21.23 -11.40
N ASP A 105 -6.94 21.84 -12.53
CA ASP A 105 -7.56 23.16 -12.55
C ASP A 105 -9.05 23.04 -12.13
N PRO A 106 -9.47 23.66 -11.01
CA PRO A 106 -10.86 23.57 -10.53
C PRO A 106 -11.90 24.04 -11.57
N ASP A 107 -11.54 24.98 -12.45
CA ASP A 107 -12.47 25.56 -13.43
C ASP A 107 -12.74 24.60 -14.61
N THR A 108 -11.96 23.51 -14.71
CA THR A 108 -12.14 22.47 -15.73
C THR A 108 -13.01 21.30 -15.28
N LEU A 109 -13.51 21.33 -14.03
CA LEU A 109 -14.45 20.34 -13.52
C LEU A 109 -15.86 20.62 -14.08
N PRO A 110 -16.49 19.70 -14.84
CA PRO A 110 -17.84 19.92 -15.34
C PRO A 110 -18.88 20.09 -14.22
N ASP A 111 -19.87 20.95 -14.45
CA ASP A 111 -20.96 21.18 -13.51
C ASP A 111 -21.66 19.87 -13.10
N GLY A 112 -21.81 19.67 -11.79
CA GLY A 112 -22.45 18.47 -11.22
C GLY A 112 -21.58 17.20 -11.23
N MET A 113 -20.39 17.21 -11.83
CA MET A 113 -19.48 16.07 -11.82
C MET A 113 -18.70 15.99 -10.50
N ARG A 114 -18.53 14.78 -9.96
CA ARG A 114 -17.67 14.55 -8.80
C ARG A 114 -16.20 14.64 -9.20
N ALA A 115 -15.39 15.35 -8.41
CA ALA A 115 -13.95 15.48 -8.62
C ALA A 115 -13.24 14.13 -8.75
N ARG A 116 -13.62 13.18 -7.89
CA ARG A 116 -13.10 11.80 -7.91
C ARG A 116 -13.36 11.10 -9.24
N GLN A 117 -14.56 11.27 -9.81
CA GLN A 117 -14.93 10.66 -11.09
C GLN A 117 -14.08 11.27 -12.22
N ARG A 118 -14.02 12.61 -12.29
CA ARG A 118 -13.23 13.31 -13.30
C ARG A 118 -11.74 12.95 -13.20
N HIS A 119 -11.21 12.87 -11.98
CA HIS A 119 -9.83 12.46 -11.72
C HIS A 119 -9.55 11.03 -12.23
N ALA A 120 -10.43 10.07 -11.93
CA ALA A 120 -10.32 8.70 -12.44
C ALA A 120 -10.34 8.66 -13.97
N ASP A 121 -11.21 9.42 -14.61
CA ASP A 121 -11.34 9.46 -16.08
C ASP A 121 -10.07 10.02 -16.75
N LEU A 122 -9.50 11.09 -16.19
CA LEU A 122 -8.24 11.67 -16.66
C LEU A 122 -7.08 10.70 -16.50
N LEU A 123 -6.96 10.04 -15.35
CA LEU A 123 -5.93 9.03 -15.11
C LEU A 123 -6.10 7.82 -16.03
N ARG A 124 -7.33 7.32 -16.23
CA ARG A 124 -7.61 6.21 -17.17
C ARG A 124 -7.13 6.57 -18.57
N ALA A 125 -7.47 7.77 -19.07
CA ALA A 125 -7.04 8.23 -20.39
C ALA A 125 -5.51 8.36 -20.49
N GLN A 126 -4.88 9.00 -19.50
CA GLN A 126 -3.43 9.21 -19.47
C GLN A 126 -2.66 7.89 -19.41
N LEU A 127 -3.06 6.98 -18.51
CA LEU A 127 -2.37 5.71 -18.30
C LEU A 127 -2.61 4.74 -19.46
N THR A 128 -3.81 4.74 -20.06
CA THR A 128 -4.08 3.99 -21.30
C THR A 128 -3.08 4.36 -22.39
N GLN A 129 -2.84 5.66 -22.58
CA GLN A 129 -1.89 6.15 -23.58
C GLN A 129 -0.43 5.85 -23.22
N THR A 130 -0.04 6.06 -21.96
CA THR A 130 1.37 5.98 -21.52
C THR A 130 1.83 4.53 -21.36
N MET A 131 0.96 3.65 -20.87
CA MET A 131 1.25 2.23 -20.66
C MET A 131 0.88 1.36 -21.86
N HIS A 132 0.14 1.92 -22.83
CA HIS A 132 -0.39 1.18 -23.99
C HIS A 132 -1.25 -0.03 -23.58
N VAL A 133 -2.21 0.18 -22.67
CA VAL A 133 -3.11 -0.86 -22.16
C VAL A 133 -4.56 -0.37 -22.13
N ASP A 134 -5.52 -1.24 -22.44
CA ASP A 134 -6.95 -0.91 -22.30
C ASP A 134 -7.41 -0.90 -20.84
N LEU A 135 -7.62 0.30 -20.28
CA LEU A 135 -8.18 0.48 -18.94
C LEU A 135 -9.68 0.81 -18.94
N SER A 136 -10.38 0.75 -20.08
CA SER A 136 -11.77 1.22 -20.22
C SER A 136 -12.76 0.51 -19.30
N LYS A 137 -12.47 -0.74 -18.92
CA LYS A 137 -13.31 -1.55 -18.02
C LYS A 137 -12.86 -1.53 -16.56
N VAL A 138 -11.74 -0.89 -16.25
CA VAL A 138 -11.21 -0.84 -14.88
C VAL A 138 -12.03 0.14 -14.05
N SER A 139 -12.51 -0.32 -12.89
CA SER A 139 -13.34 0.50 -12.01
C SER A 139 -12.56 1.66 -11.40
N ASN A 140 -13.27 2.68 -10.90
CA ASN A 140 -12.62 3.78 -10.19
C ASN A 140 -11.90 3.33 -8.92
N SER A 141 -12.33 2.24 -8.28
CA SER A 141 -11.67 1.73 -7.08
C SER A 141 -10.37 1.03 -7.42
N GLU A 142 -10.34 0.21 -8.47
CA GLU A 142 -9.09 -0.40 -8.96
C GLU A 142 -8.11 0.65 -9.52
N MET A 143 -8.64 1.75 -10.08
CA MET A 143 -7.81 2.87 -10.51
C MET A 143 -7.20 3.65 -9.34
N LEU A 144 -7.98 3.98 -8.29
CA LEU A 144 -7.61 5.02 -7.34
C LEU A 144 -7.35 4.55 -5.90
N ASP A 145 -8.10 3.56 -5.42
CA ASP A 145 -8.14 3.26 -3.98
C ASP A 145 -6.92 2.44 -3.55
N SER A 146 -6.54 2.57 -2.28
CA SER A 146 -5.54 1.70 -1.68
C SER A 146 -6.23 0.41 -1.22
N ILE A 147 -5.94 -0.69 -1.90
CA ILE A 147 -6.55 -2.00 -1.65
C ILE A 147 -5.40 -2.97 -1.41
N GLU A 148 -5.05 -3.20 -0.15
CA GLU A 148 -3.96 -4.12 0.17
C GLU A 148 -4.50 -5.43 0.73
N TYR A 149 -4.05 -6.54 0.18
CA TYR A 149 -4.18 -7.85 0.77
C TYR A 149 -2.87 -8.23 1.46
N HIS A 150 -2.95 -8.63 2.72
CA HIS A 150 -1.85 -9.29 3.42
C HIS A 150 -2.06 -10.80 3.32
N LEU A 151 -1.03 -11.48 2.83
CA LEU A 151 -0.89 -12.93 2.89
C LEU A 151 0.19 -13.25 3.93
N PHE A 152 -0.22 -13.89 5.02
CA PHE A 152 0.68 -14.39 6.05
C PHE A 152 1.73 -15.32 5.40
N PRO A 153 3.00 -15.29 5.84
CA PRO A 153 3.49 -14.53 6.98
C PRO A 153 3.90 -13.09 6.68
N ASN A 154 4.28 -12.74 5.45
CA ASN A 154 5.14 -11.58 5.24
C ASN A 154 5.00 -10.84 3.91
N ALA A 155 3.87 -10.97 3.20
CA ALA A 155 3.66 -10.33 1.91
C ALA A 155 2.37 -9.52 1.86
N CYS A 156 2.46 -8.31 1.29
CA CYS A 156 1.32 -7.44 1.02
C CYS A 156 1.21 -7.18 -0.49
N PHE A 157 -0.01 -7.21 -1.01
CA PHE A 157 -0.31 -7.06 -2.43
C PHE A 157 -1.34 -5.96 -2.64
N PHE A 158 -0.99 -4.97 -3.45
CA PHE A 158 -1.86 -3.91 -3.93
C PHE A 158 -2.10 -4.12 -5.42
N PRO A 159 -3.24 -4.68 -5.82
CA PRO A 159 -3.43 -5.09 -7.21
C PRO A 159 -3.96 -3.94 -8.10
N GLY A 160 -4.07 -2.72 -7.57
CA GLY A 160 -4.54 -1.53 -8.29
C GLY A 160 -3.71 -1.14 -9.52
N ILE A 161 -4.16 -0.11 -10.23
CA ILE A 161 -3.44 0.46 -11.39
C ILE A 161 -2.51 1.59 -10.98
N VAL A 162 -3.01 2.58 -10.22
CA VAL A 162 -2.17 3.68 -9.69
C VAL A 162 -1.31 3.21 -8.52
N ILE A 163 -1.79 2.22 -7.76
CA ILE A 163 -1.09 1.63 -6.62
C ILE A 163 -0.85 0.13 -6.87
N PRO A 164 0.08 -0.26 -7.78
CA PRO A 164 0.36 -1.64 -8.13
C PRO A 164 1.53 -2.22 -7.32
N LEU A 165 1.49 -2.10 -5.98
CA LEU A 165 2.62 -2.40 -5.10
C LEU A 165 2.63 -3.85 -4.61
N ILE A 166 3.82 -4.39 -4.40
CA ILE A 166 4.04 -5.57 -3.56
C ILE A 166 5.07 -5.21 -2.50
N TYR A 167 4.74 -5.48 -1.25
CA TYR A 167 5.69 -5.43 -0.15
C TYR A 167 6.00 -6.84 0.35
N ARG A 168 7.26 -7.07 0.71
CA ARG A 168 7.65 -8.30 1.42
C ARG A 168 8.72 -8.01 2.46
N PHE A 169 8.53 -8.56 3.66
CA PHE A 169 9.40 -8.32 4.82
C PHE A 169 10.18 -9.60 5.16
N ARG A 170 11.49 -9.60 4.93
CA ARG A 170 12.35 -10.78 5.14
C ARG A 170 13.26 -10.58 6.35
N PRO A 171 13.27 -11.49 7.34
CA PRO A 171 14.18 -11.35 8.48
C PRO A 171 15.64 -11.41 8.05
N LEU A 172 16.46 -10.49 8.59
CA LEU A 172 17.93 -10.62 8.61
C LEU A 172 18.46 -10.98 10.00
N GLY A 173 17.64 -10.73 11.01
CA GLY A 173 17.93 -11.01 12.41
C GLY A 173 16.74 -10.59 13.26
N VAL A 174 16.96 -10.46 14.57
CA VAL A 174 15.94 -9.99 15.50
C VAL A 174 15.66 -8.50 15.36
N ASP A 175 16.66 -7.72 14.96
CA ASP A 175 16.70 -6.26 14.94
C ASP A 175 16.72 -5.65 13.54
N LYS A 176 16.73 -6.48 12.48
CA LYS A 176 16.80 -6.03 11.09
C LYS A 176 16.00 -6.93 10.16
N CYS A 177 15.46 -6.33 9.11
CA CYS A 177 14.81 -7.02 8.01
C CYS A 177 15.08 -6.34 6.66
N ILE A 178 14.85 -7.07 5.57
CA ILE A 178 14.77 -6.50 4.23
C ILE A 178 13.31 -6.21 3.92
N HIS A 179 13.03 -5.00 3.49
CA HIS A 179 11.79 -4.59 2.84
C HIS A 179 11.99 -4.64 1.32
N ASP A 180 11.41 -5.64 0.67
CA ASP A 180 11.24 -5.65 -0.78
C ASP A 180 10.05 -4.78 -1.14
N ILE A 181 10.26 -3.86 -2.09
CA ILE A 181 9.20 -3.09 -2.73
C ILE A 181 9.25 -3.37 -4.23
N MET A 182 8.12 -3.82 -4.77
CA MET A 182 7.97 -4.05 -6.22
C MET A 182 6.80 -3.25 -6.76
N LEU A 183 6.95 -2.69 -7.97
CA LEU A 183 5.83 -2.15 -8.75
C LEU A 183 5.48 -3.13 -9.86
N LEU A 184 4.26 -3.66 -9.84
CA LEU A 184 3.76 -4.68 -10.75
C LEU A 184 2.73 -4.06 -11.73
N GLN A 185 3.22 -3.42 -12.79
CA GLN A 185 2.36 -2.71 -13.75
C GLN A 185 1.86 -3.64 -14.88
N PRO A 186 0.70 -3.33 -15.49
CA PRO A 186 0.22 -4.01 -16.68
C PRO A 186 1.27 -4.07 -17.79
N ILE A 187 1.32 -5.19 -18.51
CA ILE A 187 2.12 -5.34 -19.71
C ILE A 187 1.42 -4.59 -20.85
N PRO A 188 2.16 -3.81 -21.67
CA PRO A 188 1.61 -3.20 -22.87
C PRO A 188 0.87 -4.21 -23.77
N ASP A 189 -0.30 -3.84 -24.28
CA ASP A 189 -1.10 -4.66 -25.21
C ASP A 189 -0.35 -4.93 -26.52
N ILE A 190 0.66 -4.10 -26.82
CA ILE A 190 1.49 -4.18 -28.01
C ILE A 190 2.96 -4.42 -27.65
N GLY A 191 3.60 -5.32 -28.41
CA GLY A 191 5.02 -5.61 -28.27
C GLY A 191 5.31 -6.84 -27.39
N SER A 192 6.57 -6.99 -27.00
CA SER A 192 7.03 -8.09 -26.16
C SER A 192 6.95 -7.73 -24.68
N ARG A 193 6.62 -8.71 -23.83
CA ARG A 193 6.71 -8.59 -22.36
C ARG A 193 8.08 -8.01 -21.97
N PRO A 194 8.14 -6.85 -21.30
CA PRO A 194 9.42 -6.30 -20.87
C PRO A 194 10.09 -7.19 -19.81
N ALA A 195 11.42 -7.14 -19.75
CA ALA A 195 12.16 -7.79 -18.68
C ALA A 195 11.85 -7.10 -17.33
N PRO A 196 11.84 -7.85 -16.21
CA PRO A 196 11.67 -7.25 -14.90
C PRO A 196 12.83 -6.31 -14.57
N ALA A 197 12.54 -5.23 -13.84
CA ALA A 197 13.55 -4.29 -13.37
C ALA A 197 14.60 -4.98 -12.49
N ALA A 198 15.86 -4.57 -12.64
CA ALA A 198 16.92 -5.00 -11.75
C ALA A 198 16.69 -4.49 -10.32
N THR A 199 17.10 -5.28 -9.34
CA THR A 199 16.97 -4.91 -7.93
C THR A 199 17.94 -3.80 -7.55
N VAL A 200 17.42 -2.72 -6.96
CA VAL A 200 18.22 -1.66 -6.34
C VAL A 200 18.29 -1.93 -4.83
N GLN A 201 19.49 -2.07 -4.30
CA GLN A 201 19.72 -2.31 -2.87
C GLN A 201 20.02 -1.00 -2.14
N LEU A 202 19.40 -0.82 -0.97
CA LEU A 202 19.55 0.32 -0.10
C LEU A 202 19.91 -0.17 1.32
N GLY A 203 20.98 0.37 1.88
CA GLY A 203 21.33 0.22 3.29
C GLY A 203 20.40 1.03 4.20
N ILE A 204 20.49 0.84 5.51
CA ILE A 204 19.58 1.46 6.50
C ILE A 204 19.57 3.00 6.40
N GLN A 205 20.70 3.62 6.07
CA GLN A 205 20.83 5.09 6.00
C GLN A 205 20.51 5.69 4.61
N ASP A 206 20.36 4.85 3.58
CA ASP A 206 20.14 5.34 2.21
C ASP A 206 18.69 5.80 2.00
N SER A 207 18.45 7.04 1.63
CA SER A 207 17.08 7.51 1.36
C SER A 207 16.45 6.79 0.15
N TYR A 208 15.17 6.41 0.23
CA TYR A 208 14.44 5.89 -0.93
C TYR A 208 14.40 6.91 -2.08
N THR A 209 14.46 8.21 -1.79
CA THR A 209 14.46 9.28 -2.82
C THR A 209 15.67 9.22 -3.77
N THR A 210 16.72 8.48 -3.41
CA THR A 210 17.88 8.26 -4.26
C THR A 210 17.59 7.34 -5.46
N VAL A 211 16.58 6.47 -5.35
CA VAL A 211 16.21 5.53 -6.42
C VAL A 211 15.51 6.31 -7.56
N PRO A 212 15.99 6.19 -8.81
CA PRO A 212 15.40 6.90 -9.94
C PRO A 212 13.89 6.74 -10.10
N THR A 213 13.35 5.55 -9.82
CA THR A 213 11.92 5.27 -9.98
C THR A 213 11.03 5.94 -8.93
N PHE A 214 11.59 6.38 -7.80
CA PHE A 214 10.89 7.22 -6.83
C PHE A 214 11.00 8.72 -7.18
N LYS A 215 11.83 9.10 -8.16
CA LYS A 215 11.92 10.50 -8.60
C LYS A 215 10.65 10.89 -9.34
N GLY A 216 10.06 12.02 -8.95
CA GLY A 216 8.82 12.52 -9.54
C GLY A 216 7.54 12.01 -8.88
N ASN A 217 7.64 11.15 -7.87
CA ASN A 217 6.52 10.84 -6.97
C ASN A 217 6.90 11.09 -5.51
N ARG A 218 5.91 11.03 -4.61
CA ARG A 218 6.12 11.28 -3.17
C ARG A 218 6.41 10.01 -2.38
N LEU A 219 6.31 8.82 -2.99
CA LEU A 219 6.39 7.54 -2.29
C LEU A 219 7.74 7.35 -1.58
N GLY A 220 8.86 7.77 -2.19
CA GLY A 220 10.16 7.71 -1.53
C GLY A 220 10.22 8.50 -0.21
N ASN A 221 9.60 9.69 -0.16
CA ASN A 221 9.57 10.49 1.07
C ASN A 221 8.67 9.86 2.14
N VAL A 222 7.52 9.30 1.74
CA VAL A 222 6.60 8.58 2.63
C VAL A 222 7.33 7.39 3.29
N LEU A 223 8.02 6.57 2.49
CA LEU A 223 8.78 5.42 2.99
C LEU A 223 9.96 5.80 3.90
N ASP A 224 10.59 6.96 3.67
CA ASP A 224 11.61 7.50 4.58
C ASP A 224 11.00 7.94 5.92
N GLN A 225 9.80 8.52 5.91
CA GLN A 225 9.06 8.85 7.14
C GLN A 225 8.72 7.58 7.95
N ASP A 226 8.28 6.52 7.28
CA ASP A 226 8.03 5.22 7.92
C ASP A 226 9.30 4.63 8.52
N THR A 227 10.43 4.72 7.81
CA THR A 227 11.73 4.26 8.32
C THR A 227 12.11 4.98 9.61
N ALA A 228 11.85 6.30 9.71
CA ALA A 228 12.07 7.07 10.92
C ALA A 228 11.11 6.68 12.07
N ASN A 229 9.88 6.24 11.76
CA ASN A 229 8.97 5.66 12.75
C ASN A 229 9.50 4.34 13.27
N PHE A 230 9.94 3.42 12.40
CA PHE A 230 10.45 2.11 12.82
C PHE A 230 11.65 2.22 13.75
N GLN A 231 12.58 3.14 13.50
CA GLN A 231 13.72 3.36 14.40
C GLN A 231 13.28 3.79 15.81
N ARG A 232 12.27 4.67 15.90
CA ARG A 232 11.71 5.13 17.19
C ARG A 232 10.91 4.04 17.86
N GLN A 233 10.09 3.31 17.11
CA GLN A 233 9.27 2.20 17.61
C GLN A 233 10.14 1.08 18.17
N TRP A 234 11.18 0.67 17.43
CA TRP A 234 12.12 -0.35 17.89
C TRP A 234 12.82 0.04 19.19
N SER A 235 13.29 1.29 19.29
CA SER A 235 13.89 1.83 20.52
C SER A 235 12.90 1.83 21.68
N GLY A 236 11.64 2.18 21.43
CA GLY A 236 10.57 2.16 22.42
C GLY A 236 10.23 0.76 22.92
N ILE A 237 10.18 -0.23 22.01
CA ILE A 237 9.94 -1.64 22.37
C ILE A 237 11.04 -2.15 23.30
N LEU A 238 12.31 -1.90 22.97
CA LEU A 238 13.45 -2.32 23.80
C LEU A 238 13.48 -1.64 25.17
N ALA A 239 12.99 -0.40 25.27
CA ALA A 239 12.93 0.35 26.53
C ALA A 239 11.66 0.07 27.35
N SER A 240 10.66 -0.60 26.80
CA SER A 240 9.35 -0.77 27.42
C SER A 240 9.38 -1.75 28.59
N LEU A 241 8.99 -1.29 29.78
CA LEU A 241 8.81 -2.15 30.95
C LEU A 241 7.57 -3.06 30.84
N LYS A 242 6.62 -2.70 29.98
CA LYS A 242 5.34 -3.44 29.83
C LYS A 242 5.54 -4.81 29.17
N GLY A 243 6.58 -4.95 28.33
CA GLY A 243 6.89 -6.19 27.62
C GLY A 243 5.79 -6.69 26.67
N SER A 244 4.79 -5.86 26.36
CA SER A 244 3.65 -6.20 25.52
C SER A 244 3.06 -4.96 24.85
N GLU A 245 2.40 -5.16 23.71
CA GLU A 245 1.74 -4.11 22.94
C GLU A 245 0.29 -3.91 23.40
N THR A 246 -0.27 -2.72 23.16
CA THR A 246 -1.71 -2.46 23.30
C THR A 246 -2.18 -1.95 21.96
N LEU A 247 -3.07 -2.70 21.34
CA LEU A 247 -3.59 -2.39 20.01
C LEU A 247 -5.01 -1.83 20.11
N GLY A 248 -5.32 -0.89 19.25
CA GLY A 248 -6.63 -0.34 19.02
C GLY A 248 -7.64 -1.41 18.62
N ASN A 249 -8.90 -1.17 18.98
CA ASN A 249 -9.96 -2.14 18.73
C ASN A 249 -10.23 -2.31 17.23
N TYR A 250 -10.31 -1.21 16.48
CA TYR A 250 -10.66 -1.22 15.07
C TYR A 250 -9.46 -1.00 14.15
N GLN A 251 -8.72 0.09 14.32
CA GLN A 251 -7.65 0.49 13.40
C GLN A 251 -6.48 -0.49 13.31
N GLU A 252 -6.23 -1.26 14.36
CA GLU A 252 -5.12 -2.22 14.44
C GLU A 252 -5.63 -3.68 14.47
N ALA A 253 -6.87 -3.91 14.02
CA ALA A 253 -7.47 -5.24 14.03
C ALA A 253 -6.70 -6.26 13.19
N ARG A 254 -6.08 -5.83 12.08
CA ARG A 254 -5.22 -6.68 11.23
C ARG A 254 -3.91 -7.06 11.90
N ILE A 255 -3.31 -6.17 12.71
CA ILE A 255 -2.10 -6.48 13.49
C ILE A 255 -2.43 -7.54 14.54
N ARG A 256 -3.54 -7.36 15.28
CA ARG A 256 -3.99 -8.36 16.26
C ARG A 256 -4.29 -9.71 15.59
N HIS A 257 -4.94 -9.69 14.43
CA HIS A 257 -5.19 -10.90 13.66
C HIS A 257 -3.90 -11.60 13.21
N PHE A 258 -2.92 -10.83 12.72
CA PHE A 258 -1.59 -11.34 12.36
C PHE A 258 -0.91 -12.05 13.54
N HIS A 259 -0.88 -11.44 14.72
CA HIS A 259 -0.28 -12.05 15.92
C HIS A 259 -1.05 -13.28 16.39
N ASN A 260 -2.39 -13.26 16.36
CA ASN A 260 -3.18 -14.45 16.68
C ASN A 260 -2.86 -15.62 15.74
N THR A 261 -2.74 -15.38 14.43
CA THR A 261 -2.32 -16.41 13.47
C THR A 261 -0.89 -16.88 13.75
N LEU A 262 0.03 -15.95 14.01
CA LEU A 262 1.42 -16.28 14.34
C LEU A 262 1.52 -17.18 15.57
N ASP A 263 0.78 -16.89 16.64
CA ASP A 263 0.78 -17.67 17.87
C ASP A 263 0.38 -19.12 17.60
N THR A 264 -0.58 -19.38 16.71
CA THR A 264 -0.96 -20.76 16.33
C THR A 264 0.18 -21.56 15.69
N TYR A 265 1.14 -20.88 15.04
CA TYR A 265 2.34 -21.51 14.45
C TYR A 265 3.50 -21.64 15.44
N LEU A 266 3.51 -20.85 16.51
CA LEU A 266 4.56 -20.89 17.54
C LEU A 266 4.21 -21.85 18.68
N GLU A 267 2.92 -22.10 18.90
CA GLU A 267 2.41 -23.06 19.90
C GLU A 267 2.50 -24.53 19.41
N THR A 268 2.78 -24.75 18.14
CA THR A 268 3.01 -26.07 17.52
C THR A 268 4.48 -26.48 17.52
#